data_AF-A0A0F6YJ14-F1
#
_entry.id   AF-A0A0F6YJ14-F1
#
_cell.length_a   1.000
_cell.length_b   1.000
_cell.length_c   1.000
_cell.angle_alpha   90.00
_cell.angle_beta   90.00
_cell.angle_gamma   90.00
#
_symmetry.space_group_name_H-M   'P 1'
#
loop_
_entity.id
_entity.type
_entity.pdbx_description
1 polymer ?
#
loop_
_entity_poly.entity_id
_entity_poly.type
_entity_poly.pdbx_seq_one_letter_code
_entity_poly.pdbx_strand_id
1 'polypeptide(L)'
;MRAVIAISMFLVACSASSGPCEGDVCECRGGERCDYACGVPGCSGLCQSLSDCDGRCGDACDLTCADVSTCTLTCDDACVVTCERLSTCDVECGADCDVVCEDASTCRVRMISGVARCARVSECDVACITPAGDVDATDCGGGVFGCGECAVP
;
A
#
# COMPACT_ATOMS: atom_id res chain seq x y z
N MET A 1 -64.31 -22.82 2.52
CA MET A 1 -63.24 -23.19 3.48
C MET A 1 -62.00 -22.38 3.11
N ARG A 2 -61.54 -21.54 4.03
CA ARG A 2 -60.39 -20.64 3.87
C ARG A 2 -59.11 -21.46 3.99
N ALA A 3 -58.19 -21.37 3.03
CA ALA A 3 -56.85 -21.93 3.16
C ALA A 3 -55.83 -20.80 2.98
N VAL A 4 -55.05 -20.59 4.04
CA VAL A 4 -54.07 -19.54 4.25
C VAL A 4 -52.84 -19.85 3.40
N ILE A 5 -52.46 -18.93 2.49
CA ILE A 5 -51.22 -19.02 1.73
C ILE A 5 -50.11 -18.44 2.62
N ALA A 6 -49.23 -19.31 3.12
CA ALA A 6 -48.07 -18.94 3.91
C ALA A 6 -47.04 -18.19 3.05
N ILE A 7 -46.79 -16.94 3.41
CA ILE A 7 -45.74 -16.10 2.82
C ILE A 7 -44.42 -16.52 3.47
N SER A 8 -43.67 -17.40 2.80
CA SER A 8 -42.28 -17.68 3.16
C SER A 8 -41.38 -16.59 2.58
N MET A 9 -41.21 -15.52 3.35
CA MET A 9 -40.15 -14.53 3.13
C MET A 9 -38.80 -15.19 3.41
N PHE A 10 -38.11 -15.62 2.35
CA PHE A 10 -36.66 -15.82 2.39
C PHE A 10 -36.01 -14.44 2.36
N LEU A 11 -35.59 -13.95 3.52
CA LEU A 11 -34.67 -12.83 3.64
C LEU A 11 -33.32 -13.28 3.06
N VAL A 12 -33.05 -12.91 1.81
CA VAL A 12 -31.70 -12.99 1.23
C VAL A 12 -30.87 -11.88 1.87
N ALA A 13 -30.16 -12.22 2.94
CA ALA A 13 -29.10 -11.39 3.49
C ALA A 13 -27.90 -11.47 2.53
N CYS A 14 -27.88 -10.63 1.50
CA CYS A 14 -26.67 -10.34 0.73
C CYS A 14 -26.04 -9.06 1.30
N SER A 15 -25.22 -9.22 2.33
CA SER A 15 -24.19 -8.24 2.70
C SER A 15 -22.85 -8.82 2.27
N ALA A 16 -22.65 -8.92 0.95
CA ALA A 16 -21.38 -9.36 0.39
C ALA A 16 -20.43 -8.16 0.30
N SER A 17 -19.82 -7.78 1.42
CA SER A 17 -18.50 -7.15 1.40
C SER A 17 -17.47 -8.28 1.22
N SER A 18 -17.43 -8.90 0.04
CA SER A 18 -16.60 -10.07 -0.25
C SER A 18 -15.18 -9.72 -0.72
N GLY A 19 -14.66 -8.57 -0.29
CA GLY A 19 -13.28 -8.15 -0.53
C GLY A 19 -12.42 -8.36 0.73
N PRO A 20 -11.09 -8.20 0.62
CA PRO A 20 -10.18 -8.26 1.78
C PRO A 20 -10.39 -7.10 2.77
N CYS A 21 -11.31 -6.18 2.49
CA CYS A 21 -11.55 -4.98 3.26
C CYS A 21 -12.82 -5.07 4.11
N GLU A 22 -12.67 -4.77 5.40
CA GLU A 22 -13.75 -4.55 6.35
C GLU A 22 -13.60 -3.16 6.97
N GLY A 23 -14.47 -2.24 6.56
CA GLY A 23 -14.39 -0.84 7.00
C GLY A 23 -13.17 -0.12 6.42
N ASP A 24 -12.32 0.38 7.31
CA ASP A 24 -11.06 1.09 7.08
C ASP A 24 -9.83 0.17 7.16
N VAL A 25 -10.03 -1.15 7.20
CA VAL A 25 -8.96 -2.14 7.25
C VAL A 25 -9.07 -3.09 6.08
N CYS A 26 -8.01 -3.24 5.31
CA CYS A 26 -7.85 -4.24 4.26
C CYS A 26 -6.75 -5.21 4.63
N GLU A 27 -7.06 -6.50 4.72
CA GLU A 27 -6.11 -7.53 5.13
C GLU A 27 -6.08 -8.70 4.16
N CYS A 28 -4.90 -8.95 3.60
CA CYS A 28 -4.60 -10.04 2.70
C CYS A 28 -3.56 -10.95 3.36
N ARG A 29 -3.92 -12.21 3.61
CA ARG A 29 -3.01 -13.21 4.18
C ARG A 29 -3.02 -14.50 3.39
N GLY A 30 -1.83 -14.91 2.96
CA GLY A 30 -1.63 -16.20 2.31
C GLY A 30 -2.22 -16.28 0.90
N GLY A 31 -1.64 -17.12 0.07
CA GLY A 31 -2.10 -17.37 -1.30
C GLY A 31 -1.16 -16.79 -2.35
N GLU A 32 -1.62 -16.79 -3.59
CA GLU A 32 -0.80 -16.37 -4.73
C GLU A 32 -0.89 -14.87 -4.96
N ARG A 33 -2.11 -14.31 -4.94
CA ARG A 33 -2.35 -12.91 -5.27
C ARG A 33 -3.43 -12.30 -4.39
N CYS A 34 -3.23 -11.05 -3.99
CA CYS A 34 -4.27 -10.19 -3.44
C CYS A 34 -4.29 -8.84 -4.14
N ASP A 35 -5.49 -8.33 -4.43
CA ASP A 35 -5.70 -6.98 -4.94
C ASP A 35 -6.72 -6.29 -4.02
N TYR A 36 -6.38 -5.14 -3.46
CA TYR A 36 -7.29 -4.36 -2.62
C TYR A 36 -7.29 -2.87 -2.96
N ALA A 37 -8.44 -2.23 -2.81
CA ALA A 37 -8.60 -0.80 -2.97
C ALA A 37 -9.38 -0.26 -1.78
N CYS A 38 -8.72 0.53 -0.95
CA CYS A 38 -9.35 1.18 0.17
C CYS A 38 -9.80 2.58 -0.19
N GLY A 39 -11.11 2.81 -0.19
CA GLY A 39 -11.72 4.05 -0.67
C GLY A 39 -11.91 5.13 0.39
N VAL A 40 -11.32 4.99 1.58
CA VAL A 40 -11.46 5.94 2.69
C VAL A 40 -10.08 6.47 3.11
N PRO A 41 -9.96 7.77 3.45
CA PRO A 41 -8.73 8.30 4.03
C PRO A 41 -8.40 7.63 5.36
N GLY A 42 -7.11 7.50 5.68
CA GLY A 42 -6.69 6.89 6.94
C GLY A 42 -6.75 5.37 6.98
N CYS A 43 -6.97 4.72 5.84
CA CYS A 43 -7.14 3.28 5.79
C CYS A 43 -5.83 2.52 6.07
N SER A 44 -5.97 1.38 6.75
CA SER A 44 -4.88 0.45 6.99
C SER A 44 -4.93 -0.73 6.02
N GLY A 45 -3.87 -0.94 5.25
CA GLY A 45 -3.72 -2.07 4.33
C GLY A 45 -2.58 -3.00 4.74
N LEU A 46 -2.84 -4.30 4.81
CA LEU A 46 -1.84 -5.32 5.13
C LEU A 46 -1.83 -6.43 4.08
N CYS A 47 -0.66 -6.69 3.51
CA CYS A 47 -0.36 -7.88 2.72
C CYS A 47 0.70 -8.73 3.41
N GLN A 48 0.39 -9.99 3.66
CA GLN A 48 1.30 -10.91 4.32
C GLN A 48 1.34 -12.30 3.69
N SER A 49 2.56 -12.83 3.51
CA SER A 49 2.80 -14.22 3.07
C SER A 49 2.14 -14.57 1.72
N LEU A 50 2.27 -13.69 0.74
CA LEU A 50 1.70 -13.80 -0.61
C LEU A 50 2.80 -13.83 -1.66
N SER A 51 2.51 -14.31 -2.87
CA SER A 51 3.44 -14.08 -3.99
C SER A 51 3.34 -12.64 -4.48
N ASP A 52 2.12 -12.16 -4.76
CA ASP A 52 1.88 -10.84 -5.34
C ASP A 52 0.80 -10.07 -4.55
N CYS A 53 1.02 -8.78 -4.33
CA CYS A 53 0.06 -7.89 -3.71
C CYS A 53 -0.05 -6.57 -4.49
N ASP A 54 -1.26 -6.15 -4.84
CA ASP A 54 -1.60 -4.81 -5.36
C ASP A 54 -2.51 -4.11 -4.36
N GLY A 55 -2.04 -3.01 -3.78
CA GLY A 55 -2.79 -2.23 -2.80
C GLY A 55 -2.98 -0.80 -3.27
N ARG A 56 -4.21 -0.29 -3.17
CA ARG A 56 -4.53 1.11 -3.49
C ARG A 56 -5.21 1.79 -2.33
N CYS A 57 -4.85 3.03 -2.07
CA CYS A 57 -5.42 3.84 -1.01
C CYS A 57 -5.54 5.31 -1.40
N GLY A 58 -6.35 6.07 -0.66
CA GLY A 58 -6.38 7.52 -0.78
C GLY A 58 -5.30 8.18 0.08
N ASP A 59 -5.68 9.25 0.77
CA ASP A 59 -4.78 10.01 1.65
C ASP A 59 -4.59 9.36 3.02
N ALA A 60 -3.45 9.67 3.65
CA ALA A 60 -3.11 9.37 5.04
C ALA A 60 -3.18 7.89 5.41
N CYS A 61 -2.91 7.00 4.44
CA CYS A 61 -3.02 5.57 4.65
C CYS A 61 -1.78 4.95 5.29
N ASP A 62 -1.99 3.86 6.03
CA ASP A 62 -0.93 3.01 6.57
C ASP A 62 -0.91 1.69 5.79
N LEU A 63 0.08 1.50 4.92
CA LEU A 63 0.19 0.33 4.05
C LEU A 63 1.41 -0.51 4.41
N THR A 64 1.20 -1.81 4.64
CA THR A 64 2.26 -2.74 5.02
C THR A 64 2.28 -3.97 4.11
N CYS A 65 3.46 -4.27 3.58
CA CYS A 65 3.76 -5.51 2.87
C CYS A 65 4.88 -6.26 3.60
N ALA A 66 4.58 -7.48 4.05
CA ALA A 66 5.52 -8.30 4.80
C ALA A 66 5.57 -9.74 4.27
N ASP A 67 6.77 -10.27 4.03
CA ASP A 67 6.95 -11.66 3.57
C ASP A 67 6.23 -11.91 2.22
N VAL A 68 6.38 -10.98 1.27
CA VAL A 68 5.75 -11.04 -0.06
C VAL A 68 6.83 -11.12 -1.14
N SER A 69 6.58 -11.74 -2.30
CA SER A 69 7.57 -11.68 -3.39
C SER A 69 7.54 -10.32 -4.08
N THR A 70 6.38 -9.91 -4.59
CA THR A 70 6.15 -8.63 -5.25
C THR A 70 5.05 -7.86 -4.55
N CYS A 71 5.31 -6.61 -4.18
CA CYS A 71 4.30 -5.72 -3.62
C CYS A 71 4.26 -4.41 -4.43
N THR A 72 3.10 -4.08 -4.97
CA THR A 72 2.81 -2.82 -5.65
C THR A 72 1.81 -2.04 -4.83
N LEU A 73 2.18 -0.85 -4.36
CA LEU A 73 1.33 0.02 -3.55
C LEU A 73 1.17 1.38 -4.23
N THR A 74 -0.06 1.85 -4.29
CA THR A 74 -0.38 3.21 -4.74
C THR A 74 -1.19 3.92 -3.68
N CYS A 75 -0.81 5.13 -3.34
CA CYS A 75 -1.65 6.00 -2.51
C CYS A 75 -1.48 7.47 -2.86
N ASP A 76 -2.40 8.30 -2.36
CA ASP A 76 -2.39 9.74 -2.59
C ASP A 76 -1.41 10.40 -1.60
N ASP A 77 -1.83 11.39 -0.82
CA ASP A 77 -0.92 12.19 0.01
C ASP A 77 -0.77 11.63 1.45
N ALA A 78 0.34 11.98 2.11
CA ALA A 78 0.61 11.74 3.53
C ALA A 78 0.56 10.27 3.99
N CYS A 79 0.83 9.33 3.09
CA CYS A 79 0.83 7.91 3.44
C CYS A 79 2.09 7.48 4.19
N VAL A 80 1.94 6.44 5.00
CA VAL A 80 3.02 5.67 5.59
C VAL A 80 3.05 4.30 4.92
N VAL A 81 4.18 3.93 4.33
CA VAL A 81 4.35 2.66 3.62
C VAL A 81 5.51 1.88 4.21
N THR A 82 5.26 0.64 4.60
CA THR A 82 6.28 -0.28 5.12
C THR A 82 6.37 -1.52 4.25
N CYS A 83 7.56 -1.76 3.70
CA CYS A 83 7.92 -2.91 2.89
C CYS A 83 8.99 -3.70 3.62
N GLU A 84 8.67 -4.90 4.12
CA GLU A 84 9.57 -5.74 4.91
C GLU A 84 9.71 -7.17 4.35
N ARG A 85 10.94 -7.67 4.23
CA ARG A 85 11.24 -9.06 3.79
C ARG A 85 10.57 -9.42 2.45
N LEU A 86 10.99 -8.80 1.37
CA LEU A 86 10.40 -9.01 0.04
C LEU A 86 11.41 -9.01 -1.10
N SER A 87 11.02 -9.51 -2.27
CA SER A 87 11.89 -9.41 -3.45
C SER A 87 11.79 -8.02 -4.05
N THR A 88 10.59 -7.54 -4.36
CA THR A 88 10.35 -6.26 -5.01
C THR A 88 9.25 -5.47 -4.32
N CYS A 89 9.58 -4.25 -3.87
CA CYS A 89 8.63 -3.25 -3.40
C CYS A 89 8.54 -2.13 -4.44
N ASP A 90 7.34 -1.88 -4.98
CA ASP A 90 7.03 -0.80 -5.89
C ASP A 90 6.00 0.13 -5.24
N VAL A 91 6.37 1.38 -5.00
CA VAL A 91 5.50 2.37 -4.34
C VAL A 91 5.35 3.60 -5.23
N GLU A 92 4.11 3.98 -5.50
CA GLU A 92 3.75 5.27 -6.08
C GLU A 92 2.93 6.06 -5.06
N CYS A 93 3.40 7.25 -4.71
CA CYS A 93 2.84 8.06 -3.64
C CYS A 93 2.71 9.54 -4.06
N GLY A 94 1.80 10.27 -3.46
CA GLY A 94 1.63 11.70 -3.66
C GLY A 94 2.66 12.54 -2.91
N ALA A 95 2.19 13.57 -2.23
CA ALA A 95 2.97 14.47 -1.39
C ALA A 95 3.10 13.93 0.04
N ASP A 96 4.17 14.34 0.72
CA ASP A 96 4.41 14.16 2.15
C ASP A 96 4.42 12.71 2.62
N CYS A 97 4.89 11.79 1.77
CA CYS A 97 4.92 10.37 2.04
C CYS A 97 6.12 9.95 2.91
N ASP A 98 5.91 8.94 3.76
CA ASP A 98 6.99 8.25 4.48
C ASP A 98 7.03 6.78 4.04
N VAL A 99 8.12 6.39 3.37
CA VAL A 99 8.31 5.05 2.85
C VAL A 99 9.51 4.38 3.51
N VAL A 100 9.31 3.17 4.02
CA VAL A 100 10.35 2.34 4.63
C VAL A 100 10.45 1.02 3.88
N CYS A 101 11.64 0.74 3.35
CA CYS A 101 12.00 -0.52 2.74
C CYS A 101 13.08 -1.21 3.58
N GLU A 102 12.78 -2.39 4.08
CA GLU A 102 13.65 -3.18 4.94
C GLU A 102 13.77 -4.63 4.44
N ASP A 103 15.01 -5.12 4.33
CA ASP A 103 15.30 -6.49 3.89
C ASP A 103 14.65 -6.84 2.53
N ALA A 104 14.79 -5.95 1.56
CA ALA A 104 14.27 -6.12 0.20
C ALA A 104 15.39 -6.35 -0.83
N SER A 105 15.10 -7.04 -1.95
CA SER A 105 16.07 -7.07 -3.06
C SER A 105 16.05 -5.74 -3.82
N THR A 106 14.85 -5.32 -4.24
CA THR A 106 14.62 -4.06 -4.96
C THR A 106 13.52 -3.25 -4.27
N CYS A 107 13.77 -1.97 -4.05
CA CYS A 107 12.79 -0.99 -3.59
C CYS A 107 12.75 0.17 -4.58
N ARG A 108 11.61 0.36 -5.24
CA ARG A 108 11.37 1.46 -6.17
C ARG A 108 10.28 2.36 -5.62
N VAL A 109 10.60 3.62 -5.40
CA VAL A 109 9.68 4.60 -4.84
C VAL A 109 9.57 5.78 -5.79
N ARG A 110 8.35 6.13 -6.16
CA ARG A 110 8.01 7.33 -6.94
C ARG A 110 7.09 8.20 -6.11
N MET A 111 7.50 9.42 -5.77
CA MET A 111 6.70 10.32 -4.93
C MET A 111 6.84 11.79 -5.32
N ILE A 112 5.85 12.64 -5.03
CA ILE A 112 5.92 14.08 -5.27
C ILE A 112 6.81 14.75 -4.22
N SER A 113 6.51 14.51 -2.94
CA SER A 113 7.34 14.93 -1.81
C SER A 113 7.34 13.86 -0.72
N GLY A 114 8.36 13.89 0.13
CA GLY A 114 8.47 12.93 1.24
C GLY A 114 9.86 12.33 1.38
N VAL A 115 9.92 11.24 2.13
CA VAL A 115 11.16 10.55 2.48
C VAL A 115 11.02 9.06 2.27
N ALA A 116 12.03 8.45 1.66
CA ALA A 116 12.19 7.02 1.56
C ALA A 116 13.44 6.57 2.36
N ARG A 117 13.30 5.49 3.12
CA ARG A 117 14.39 4.88 3.90
C ARG A 117 14.60 3.46 3.43
N CYS A 118 15.81 3.18 2.95
CA CYS A 118 16.22 1.87 2.49
C CYS A 118 17.25 1.28 3.46
N ALA A 119 16.85 0.23 4.16
CA ALA A 119 17.69 -0.52 5.08
C ALA A 119 17.89 -1.95 4.58
N ARG A 120 19.14 -2.35 4.35
CA ARG A 120 19.49 -3.70 3.88
C ARG A 120 18.78 -4.06 2.57
N VAL A 121 18.72 -3.08 1.66
CA VAL A 121 18.18 -3.23 0.32
C VAL A 121 19.32 -3.35 -0.69
N SER A 122 19.19 -4.25 -1.68
CA SER A 122 20.25 -4.41 -2.70
C SER A 122 20.22 -3.30 -3.75
N GLU A 123 19.02 -2.92 -4.19
CA GLU A 123 18.75 -1.85 -5.14
C GLU A 123 17.65 -0.93 -4.59
N CYS A 124 17.98 0.34 -4.38
CA CYS A 124 17.06 1.35 -3.87
C CYS A 124 17.00 2.49 -4.89
N ASP A 125 15.92 2.52 -5.67
CA ASP A 125 15.68 3.55 -6.68
C ASP A 125 14.55 4.46 -6.20
N VAL A 126 14.88 5.71 -5.92
CA VAL A 126 13.92 6.71 -5.45
C VAL A 126 13.87 7.84 -6.46
N ALA A 127 12.69 8.08 -7.03
CA ALA A 127 12.43 9.12 -8.00
C ALA A 127 11.35 10.09 -7.50
N CYS A 128 11.56 11.37 -7.79
CA CYS A 128 10.65 12.44 -7.47
C CYS A 128 9.80 12.81 -8.68
N ILE A 129 8.49 12.79 -8.51
CA ILE A 129 7.52 13.16 -9.55
C ILE A 129 7.41 14.68 -9.58
N THR A 130 7.76 15.28 -10.72
CA THR A 130 7.61 16.72 -10.93
C THR A 130 6.75 16.98 -12.17
N PRO A 131 6.19 18.20 -12.34
CA PRO A 131 5.50 18.57 -13.58
C PRO A 131 6.36 18.45 -14.85
N ALA A 132 7.69 18.45 -14.72
CA ALA A 132 8.63 18.29 -15.83
C ALA A 132 9.01 16.82 -16.10
N GLY A 133 8.55 15.88 -15.26
CA GLY A 133 8.90 14.47 -15.29
C GLY A 133 9.60 14.00 -14.01
N ASP A 134 9.99 12.73 -14.00
CA ASP A 134 10.70 12.10 -12.90
C ASP A 134 12.16 12.60 -12.83
N VAL A 135 12.62 12.91 -11.62
CA VAL A 135 14.01 13.27 -11.33
C VAL A 135 14.53 12.42 -10.18
N ASP A 136 15.84 12.20 -10.11
CA ASP A 136 16.44 11.44 -9.00
C ASP A 136 16.20 12.14 -7.66
N ALA A 137 15.93 11.35 -6.62
CA ALA A 137 15.79 11.88 -5.27
C ALA A 137 17.12 12.40 -4.71
N THR A 138 17.02 13.33 -3.76
CA THR A 138 18.20 13.81 -3.03
C THR A 138 18.65 12.74 -2.05
N ASP A 139 19.88 12.24 -2.18
CA ASP A 139 20.50 11.37 -1.18
C ASP A 139 20.86 12.18 0.07
N CYS A 140 20.21 11.85 1.18
CA CYS A 140 20.38 12.48 2.48
C CYS A 140 21.41 11.76 3.36
N GLY A 141 21.99 10.67 2.86
CA GLY A 141 22.92 9.80 3.57
C GLY A 141 22.22 8.75 4.43
N GLY A 142 22.95 7.69 4.78
CA GLY A 142 22.45 6.63 5.66
C GLY A 142 21.32 5.78 5.09
N GLY A 143 21.16 5.76 3.76
CA GLY A 143 20.05 5.07 3.07
C GLY A 143 18.75 5.86 3.08
N VAL A 144 18.80 7.18 3.34
CA VAL A 144 17.64 8.08 3.34
C VAL A 144 17.64 8.92 2.07
N PHE A 145 16.50 9.00 1.40
CA PHE A 145 16.30 9.75 0.16
C PHE A 145 15.10 10.68 0.30
N GLY A 146 15.21 11.91 -0.19
CA GLY A 146 14.17 12.92 -0.06
C GLY A 146 13.73 13.48 -1.42
N CYS A 147 12.41 13.64 -1.57
CA CYS A 147 11.80 14.45 -2.61
C CYS A 147 11.37 15.78 -2.00
N GLY A 148 12.21 16.80 -2.18
CA GLY A 148 12.12 18.07 -1.46
C GLY A 148 13.34 18.26 -0.56
N GLU A 149 13.12 18.73 0.67
CA GLU A 149 14.17 18.84 1.67
C GLU A 149 14.36 17.50 2.40
N CYS A 150 15.61 17.13 2.67
CA CYS A 150 15.91 16.02 3.55
C CYS A 150 15.25 16.31 4.90
N ALA A 151 14.27 15.51 5.31
CA ALA A 151 13.69 15.62 6.65
C ALA A 151 14.80 15.30 7.66
N VAL A 152 15.43 16.34 8.20
CA VAL A 152 16.40 16.22 9.27
C VAL A 152 15.56 15.97 10.54
N PRO A 153 15.81 14.88 11.29
CA PRO A 153 15.12 14.64 12.55
C PRO A 153 15.36 15.76 13.57
#